data_AF-T2IC43-F1
#
_entry.id   AF-T2IC43-F1
#
_cell.length_a   1.000
_cell.length_b   1.000
_cell.length_c   1.000
_cell.angle_alpha   90.00
_cell.angle_beta   90.00
_cell.angle_gamma   90.00
#
_symmetry.space_group_name_H-M   'P 1'
#
loop_
_entity.id
_entity.type
_entity.pdbx_description
1 polymer ?
#
loop_
_entity_poly.entity_id
_entity_poly.type
_entity_poly.pdbx_seq_one_letter_code
_entity_poly.pdbx_strand_id
1 'polypeptide(L)' 'MVIDKLRGAARTGEIGDGKIFVSPVDQVIRIRTGESDLEAI' A
#
# COMPACT_ATOMS: atom_id res chain seq x y z
N MET A 1 9.33 0.13 6.78
CA MET A 1 8.54 0.43 5.55
C MET A 1 7.04 0.37 5.86
N VAL A 2 6.16 0.70 4.91
CA VAL A 2 4.68 0.66 5.11
C VAL A 2 4.21 -0.71 5.59
N ILE A 3 4.74 -1.79 5.01
CA ILE A 3 4.41 -3.18 5.37
C ILE A 3 4.71 -3.46 6.85
N ASP A 4 5.88 -3.06 7.36
CA ASP A 4 6.25 -3.30 8.75
C ASP A 4 5.33 -2.58 9.73
N LYS A 5 4.90 -1.36 9.37
CA LYS A 5 3.96 -0.57 10.17
C LYS A 5 2.59 -1.24 10.22
N LEU A 6 2.07 -1.68 9.07
CA LEU A 6 0.79 -2.40 8.99
C LEU A 6 0.86 -3.71 9.77
N ARG A 7 1.91 -4.50 9.57
CA ARG A 7 2.12 -5.76 10.29
C ARG A 7 2.20 -5.54 11.80
N GLY A 8 2.95 -4.54 12.26
CA GLY A 8 3.10 -4.25 13.68
C GLY A 8 1.78 -3.80 14.32
N ALA A 9 0.98 -3.00 13.61
CA ALA A 9 -0.30 -2.50 14.11
C ALA A 9 -1.41 -3.57 14.10
N ALA A 10 -1.41 -4.47 13.11
CA ALA A 10 -2.47 -5.47 12.94
C ALA A 10 -2.24 -6.81 13.66
N ARG A 11 -1.00 -7.08 14.12
CA ARG A 11 -0.64 -8.37 14.73
C ARG A 11 -1.20 -8.49 16.15
N THR A 12 -2.11 -9.44 16.37
CA THR A 12 -2.56 -9.84 17.71
C THR A 12 -1.80 -11.06 18.24
N GLY A 13 -1.20 -11.86 17.35
CA GLY A 13 -0.53 -13.12 17.68
C GLY A 13 -1.43 -14.35 17.52
N GLU A 14 -2.72 -14.14 17.24
CA GLU A 14 -3.71 -15.20 17.09
C GLU A 14 -3.92 -15.63 15.64
N ILE A 15 -4.44 -16.84 15.45
CA ILE A 15 -4.87 -17.31 14.12
C ILE A 15 -5.99 -16.39 13.63
N GLY A 16 -5.76 -15.75 12.48
CA GLY A 16 -6.72 -14.82 11.89
C GLY A 16 -6.23 -13.38 11.74
N ASP A 17 -5.00 -13.06 12.14
CA ASP A 17 -4.36 -11.73 11.96
C ASP A 17 -4.38 -11.19 10.50
N GLY A 18 -4.70 -12.05 9.53
CA GLY A 18 -4.93 -11.66 8.14
C GLY A 18 -3.69 -11.81 7.26
N LYS A 19 -3.70 -11.13 6.11
CA LYS A 19 -2.64 -11.19 5.09
C LYS A 19 -2.41 -9.80 4.50
N ILE A 20 -1.17 -9.51 4.14
CA ILE A 20 -0.81 -8.33 3.35
C ILE A 20 -0.44 -8.83 1.97
N PHE A 21 -1.10 -8.28 0.94
CA PHE A 21 -0.77 -8.53 -0.45
C PHE A 21 -0.12 -7.29 -1.04
N VAL A 22 0.89 -7.50 -1.88
CA VAL A 22 1.59 -6.45 -2.61
C VAL A 22 1.50 -6.81 -4.07
N SER A 23 0.96 -5.89 -4.86
CA SER A 23 0.89 -6.01 -6.31
C SER A 23 1.65 -4.85 -6.94
N PRO A 24 2.36 -5.09 -8.06
CA PRO A 24 2.96 -4.00 -8.81
C PRO A 24 1.87 -3.05 -9.33
N VAL A 25 2.20 -1.77 -9.38
CA VAL A 25 1.41 -0.76 -10.08
C VAL A 25 2.32 -0.16 -11.14
N ASP A 26 1.96 -0.36 -12.39
CA ASP A 26 2.82 0.01 -13.52
C ASP A 26 2.78 1.52 -13.81
N GLN A 27 1.65 2.19 -13.55
CA GLN A 27 1.47 3.62 -13.78
C GLN A 27 0.42 4.23 -12.85
N VAL A 28 0.65 5.48 -12.42
CA VAL A 28 -0.32 6.27 -11.65
C VAL A 28 -0.61 7.58 -12.38
N ILE A 29 -1.90 7.95 -12.54
CA ILE A 29 -2.30 9.20 -13.21
C ILE A 29 -3.27 9.98 -12.32
N ARG A 30 -2.97 11.26 -12.04
CA ARG A 30 -3.86 12.16 -11.30
C ARG A 30 -4.83 12.85 -12.26
N ILE A 31 -6.10 12.42 -12.28
CA ILE A 31 -7.14 12.94 -13.19
C ILE A 31 -7.26 14.48 -13.16
N ARG A 32 -7.11 15.10 -11.98
CA ARG A 32 -7.30 16.55 -11.81
C ARG A 32 -6.23 17.41 -12.51
N THR A 33 -4.99 16.92 -12.61
CA THR A 33 -3.83 17.70 -13.09
C THR A 33 -3.20 17.10 -14.34
N GLY A 34 -3.41 15.81 -14.61
CA GLY A 34 -2.73 15.06 -15.66
C GLY A 34 -1.33 14.56 -15.28
N GLU A 35 -0.88 14.81 -14.05
CA GLU A 35 0.44 14.35 -13.56
C GLU A 35 0.54 12.82 -13.54
N SER A 36 1.75 12.30 -13.75
CA SER A 36 2.06 10.88 -13.76
C SER A 36 3.01 10.45 -12.63
N ASP A 37 2.85 9.21 -12.19
CA ASP A 37 3.75 8.49 -11.29
C ASP A 37 4.06 9.25 -10.00
N LEU A 38 5.31 9.60 -9.73
CA LEU A 38 5.68 10.29 -8.49
C LEU A 38 5.02 11.66 -8.34
N GLU A 39 4.75 12.38 -9.43
CA GLU A 39 4.01 13.65 -9.38
C GLU A 39 2.52 13.41 -9.10
N ALA A 40 2.02 12.23 -9.45
CA ALA A 40 0.63 11.84 -9.23
C ALA A 40 0.33 11.37 -7.79
N ILE A 41 1.34 11.10 -6.97
CA ILE A 41 1.23 10.64 -5.57
C ILE A 41 1.30 11.85 -4.63
#